data_AF-A0A7V9C450-F1
#
_entry.id   AF-A0A7V9C450-F1
#
_cell.length_a   1.000
_cell.length_b   1.000
_cell.length_c   1.000
_cell.angle_alpha   90.00
_cell.angle_beta   90.00
_cell.angle_gamma   90.00
#
_symmetry.space_group_name_H-M   'P 1'
#
loop_
_entity.id
_entity.type
_entity.pdbx_description
1 polymer ?
#
loop_
_entity_poly.entity_id
_entity_poly.type
_entity_poly.pdbx_seq_one_letter_code
_entity_poly.pdbx_strand_id
1 'polypeptide(L)' 'MKGTLNGLLAFISLIITVVSFVVYQRSGDNKMWFIAAIVFLILTLVFGGLFLSGRMNKTEEIHITE' A
#
# COMPACT_ATOMS: atom_id res chain seq x y z
N MET A 1 -0.99 -2.33 17.37
CA MET A 1 0.28 -2.80 16.76
C MET A 1 0.09 -3.35 15.35
N LYS A 2 -0.85 -4.29 15.09
CA LYS A 2 -1.06 -4.89 13.75
C LYS A 2 -1.40 -3.89 12.64
N GLY A 3 -2.27 -2.89 12.92
CA GLY A 3 -2.59 -1.85 11.95
C GLY A 3 -1.37 -1.00 11.55
N THR A 4 -0.58 -0.55 12.52
CA THR A 4 0.63 0.25 12.26
C THR A 4 1.64 -0.48 11.37
N LEU A 5 1.78 -1.79 11.52
CA LEU A 5 2.63 -2.61 10.65
C LEU A 5 2.09 -2.67 9.21
N ASN A 6 0.78 -2.87 9.03
CA ASN A 6 0.17 -2.85 7.69
C ASN A 6 0.32 -1.48 7.00
N GLY A 7 0.18 -0.39 7.75
CA GLY A 7 0.43 0.96 7.24
C GLY A 7 1.88 1.18 6.80
N LEU A 8 2.84 0.69 7.59
CA LEU A 8 4.26 0.75 7.24
C LEU A 8 4.58 -0.09 6.00
N LEU A 9 4.06 -1.32 5.91
CA LEU A 9 4.22 -2.19 4.75
C LEU A 9 3.63 -1.55 3.49
N ALA A 10 2.43 -0.96 3.58
CA ALA A 10 1.81 -0.24 2.46
C ALA A 10 2.68 0.91 1.96
N PHE A 11 3.27 1.68 2.90
CA PHE A 11 4.15 2.80 2.58
C PHE A 11 5.46 2.35 1.92
N ILE A 12 6.10 1.30 2.45
CA ILE A 12 7.33 0.75 1.86
C ILE A 12 7.03 0.19 0.46
N SER A 13 5.95 -0.57 0.30
CA SER A 13 5.52 -1.07 -1.02
C SER A 13 5.26 0.07 -2.01
N LEU A 14 4.71 1.21 -1.54
CA LEU A 14 4.48 2.37 -2.39
C LEU A 14 5.80 2.98 -2.88
N ILE A 15 6.79 3.12 -1.98
CA ILE A 15 8.13 3.61 -2.34
C ILE A 15 8.75 2.70 -3.39
N ILE A 16 8.71 1.38 -3.18
CA ILE A 16 9.29 0.41 -4.11
C ILE A 16 8.58 0.48 -5.46
N THR A 17 7.25 0.61 -5.47
CA THR A 17 6.45 0.80 -6.71
C THR A 17 6.95 2.00 -7.51
N VAL A 18 7.11 3.16 -6.86
CA VAL A 18 7.57 4.39 -7.49
C VAL A 18 8.99 4.21 -8.04
N VAL A 19 9.90 3.65 -7.25
CA VAL A 19 11.29 3.41 -7.67
C VAL A 19 11.33 2.46 -8.86
N SER A 20 10.66 1.30 -8.80
CA SER A 20 10.62 0.34 -9.90
C SER A 20 10.03 0.94 -11.18
N PHE A 21 9.00 1.78 -11.06
CA PHE A 21 8.40 2.44 -12.22
C PHE A 21 9.33 3.50 -12.84
N VAL A 22 9.98 4.33 -12.01
CA VAL A 22 10.98 5.31 -12.48
C VAL A 22 12.16 4.60 -13.15
N VAL A 23 12.63 3.50 -12.57
CA VAL A 23 13.71 2.70 -13.16
C VAL A 23 13.25 2.08 -14.48
N TYR A 24 12.03 1.54 -14.57
CA TYR A 24 11.47 1.03 -15.82
C TYR A 24 11.51 2.07 -16.94
N GLN A 25 11.07 3.31 -16.68
CA GLN A 25 11.09 4.39 -17.66
C GLN A 25 12.50 4.73 -18.17
N ARG A 26 13.52 4.54 -17.33
CA ARG A 26 14.92 4.84 -17.67
C ARG A 26 15.67 3.67 -18.29
N SER A 27 15.16 2.43 -18.17
CA SER A 27 15.91 1.21 -18.47
C SER A 27 15.76 0.67 -19.88
N GLY A 28 15.03 1.35 -20.78
CA GLY A 28 14.88 0.90 -22.16
C GLY A 28 14.14 -0.45 -22.27
N ASP A 29 12.89 -0.46 -21.83
CA ASP A 29 11.95 -1.59 -21.96
C ASP A 29 12.29 -2.87 -21.17
N ASN A 30 12.94 -2.70 -20.02
CA ASN A 30 13.17 -3.79 -19.09
C ASN A 30 11.87 -4.23 -18.38
N LYS A 31 11.21 -5.24 -18.95
CA LYS A 31 9.93 -5.78 -18.47
C LYS A 31 9.95 -6.26 -17.02
N MET A 32 11.10 -6.64 -16.45
CA MET A 32 11.18 -7.05 -15.04
C MET A 32 10.83 -5.90 -14.10
N TRP A 33 11.29 -4.68 -14.40
CA TRP A 33 10.96 -3.51 -13.58
C TRP A 33 9.49 -3.13 -13.65
N PHE A 34 8.86 -3.33 -14.81
CA PHE A 34 7.43 -3.14 -14.98
C PHE A 34 6.61 -4.17 -14.17
N ILE A 35 6.99 -5.45 -14.22
CA ILE A 35 6.36 -6.50 -13.41
C ILE A 35 6.51 -6.19 -11.91
N ALA A 36 7.71 -5.79 -11.48
CA ALA A 36 7.96 -5.42 -10.09
C ALA A 36 7.06 -4.25 -9.66
N ALA A 37 6.93 -3.21 -10.48
CA ALA A 37 6.05 -2.08 -10.19
C ALA A 37 4.59 -2.52 -10.00
N ILE A 38 4.07 -3.42 -10.84
CA ILE A 38 2.70 -3.94 -10.72
C ILE A 38 2.53 -4.75 -9.42
N VAL A 39 3.47 -5.66 -9.12
CA VAL A 39 3.39 -6.50 -7.92
C VAL A 39 3.39 -5.65 -6.66
N PHE A 40 4.30 -4.68 -6.56
CA PHE A 40 4.36 -3.78 -5.40
C PHE A 40 3.16 -2.84 -5.33
N LEU A 41 2.59 -2.41 -6.46
CA LEU A 41 1.35 -1.63 -6.47
C LEU A 41 0.19 -2.42 -5.85
N ILE A 42 0.04 -3.70 -6.22
CA ILE A 42 -0.99 -4.57 -5.65
C ILE A 42 -0.78 -4.72 -4.14
N LEU A 43 0.47 -4.94 -3.69
CA LEU A 43 0.78 -5.04 -2.27
C LEU A 43 0.44 -3.75 -1.52
N THR A 44 0.71 -2.57 -2.10
CA THR A 44 0.31 -1.28 -1.52
C THR A 44 -1.20 -1.20 -1.36
N LEU A 45 -1.98 -1.62 -2.36
CA LEU A 45 -3.45 -1.60 -2.27
C LEU A 45 -3.97 -2.56 -1.20
N VAL A 46 -3.42 -3.78 -1.12
CA VAL A 46 -3.81 -4.78 -0.11
C VAL A 46 -3.48 -4.28 1.30
N PHE A 47 -2.23 -3.91 1.56
CA PHE A 47 -1.82 -3.47 2.90
C PHE A 47 -2.43 -2.11 3.27
N GLY A 48 -2.60 -1.21 2.31
CA GLY A 48 -3.28 0.07 2.49
C GLY A 48 -4.76 -0.12 2.82
N GLY A 49 -5.45 -1.00 2.10
CA GLY A 49 -6.84 -1.37 2.38
C GLY A 49 -7.00 -1.99 3.78
N LEU A 50 -6.14 -2.94 4.15
CA LEU A 50 -6.13 -3.53 5.50
C LEU A 50 -5.84 -2.50 6.59
N PHE A 51 -4.97 -1.53 6.32
CA PHE A 51 -4.66 -0.45 7.26
C PHE A 51 -5.85 0.49 7.48
N LEU A 52 -6.53 0.89 6.40
CA LEU A 52 -7.68 1.80 6.44
C LEU A 52 -8.93 1.12 7.00
N SER A 53 -9.18 -0.15 6.65
CA SER A 53 -10.30 -0.95 7.17
C SER A 53 -10.28 -1.03 8.70
N GLY A 54 -9.11 -1.27 9.30
CA GLY A 54 -8.96 -1.28 10.76
C GLY A 54 -9.11 0.10 11.45
N ARG A 55 -9.15 1.20 10.69
CA ARG A 55 -9.38 2.56 11.18
C ARG A 55 -10.84 2.97 11.03
N MET A 56 -11.50 2.64 9.91
CA MET A 56 -12.93 2.88 9.70
C MET A 56 -13.80 2.17 10.74
N ASN A 57 -13.43 0.94 11.16
CA ASN A 57 -14.19 0.18 12.16
C ASN A 57 -14.18 0.81 13.57
N LYS A 58 -13.31 1.80 13.85
CA LYS A 58 -13.25 2.47 15.16
C LYS A 58 -14.04 3.76 15.24
N THR A 59 -14.54 4.24 14.10
CA THR A 59 -15.33 5.48 14.02
C THR A 59 -16.84 5.24 14.12
N GLU A 60 -17.30 3.99 14.14
CA GLU A 60 -18.74 3.66 14.17
C GLU A 60 -19.29 3.35 15.57
N GLU A 61 -18.45 3.20 16.61
CA GLU A 61 -18.93 3.17 17.99
C GLU A 61 -19.13 4.61 18.51
N ILE A 62 -20.02 5.36 17.87
CA ILE A 62 -20.67 6.49 18.53
C ILE A 62 -21.67 5.85 19.48
N HIS A 63 -21.29 5.71 20.75
CA HIS A 63 -22.26 5.50 21.81
C HIS A 63 -23.20 6.70 21.78
N ILE A 64 -24.32 6.58 21.05
CA ILE A 64 -25.48 7.43 21.27
C ILE A 64 -26.03 6.97 22.62
N THR A 65 -25.46 7.52 23.69
CA THR A 65 -26.11 7.58 24.98
C THR A 65 -27.18 8.66 24.89
N GLU A 66 -28.42 8.23 24.62
CA GLU A 66 -29.63 8.62 25.35
C GLU A 66 -30.75 7.60 25.09
#